data_AF-A0A4R2N7L4-F1
#
_entry.id   AF-A0A4R2N7L4-F1
#
_cell.length_a   1.000
_cell.length_b   1.000
_cell.length_c   1.000
_cell.angle_alpha   90.00
_cell.angle_beta   90.00
_cell.angle_gamma   90.00
#
_symmetry.space_group_name_H-M   'P 1'
#
loop_
_entity.id
_entity.type
_entity.pdbx_description
1 polymer ?
#
loop_
_entity_poly.entity_id
_entity_poly.type
_entity_poly.pdbx_seq_one_letter_code
_entity_poly.pdbx_strand_id
1 'polypeptide(L)'
;MNTIVCNTLLGAVTEYTRHEFHAITPTHAGAATGLYELNGDADDGLPIASSIQLPATLRETTLKKALSSVYFSMLGEGEATLTVLGKAGSWSYDFPLRVSGQTRCVVGRGIRENYLGFILSTPQGQPFTLDRMEVQTADAKYRRI
;
A
#
# COMPACT_ATOMS: atom_id res chain seq x y z
N MET A 1 3.11 -28.68 5.09
CA MET A 1 1.85 -28.86 4.34
C MET A 1 0.99 -27.67 4.71
N ASN A 2 0.40 -26.96 3.75
CA ASN A 2 -0.41 -25.79 4.07
C ASN A 2 -1.73 -26.25 4.71
N THR A 3 -2.20 -25.50 5.70
CA THR A 3 -3.38 -25.88 6.45
C THR A 3 -4.62 -25.31 5.78
N ILE A 4 -5.54 -26.19 5.40
CA ILE A 4 -6.79 -25.82 4.71
C ILE A 4 -7.93 -25.89 5.72
N VAL A 5 -8.63 -24.78 5.92
CA VAL A 5 -9.81 -24.68 6.77
C VAL A 5 -11.04 -24.45 5.91
N CYS A 6 -12.05 -25.30 6.07
CA CYS A 6 -13.33 -25.17 5.39
C CYS A 6 -14.40 -24.66 6.35
N ASN A 7 -15.02 -23.53 6.02
CA ASN A 7 -16.20 -23.04 6.70
C ASN A 7 -17.41 -23.87 6.24
N THR A 8 -17.92 -24.74 7.10
CA THR A 8 -19.03 -25.64 6.79
C THR A 8 -20.40 -24.94 6.65
N LEU A 9 -20.54 -23.70 7.11
CA LEU A 9 -21.78 -22.92 6.97
C LEU A 9 -21.90 -22.25 5.60
N LEU A 10 -20.77 -21.76 5.05
CA LEU A 10 -20.74 -20.99 3.80
C LEU A 10 -20.05 -21.70 2.63
N GLY A 11 -19.37 -22.83 2.90
CA GLY A 11 -18.54 -23.53 1.92
C GLY A 11 -17.25 -22.79 1.54
N ALA A 12 -16.92 -21.70 2.22
CA ALA A 12 -15.69 -20.95 1.98
C ALA A 12 -14.47 -21.76 2.44
N VAL A 13 -13.43 -21.80 1.62
CA VAL A 13 -12.18 -22.51 1.91
C VAL A 13 -11.05 -21.49 2.00
N THR A 14 -10.27 -21.58 3.07
CA THR A 14 -9.10 -20.72 3.29
C THR A 14 -7.88 -21.61 3.48
N GLU A 15 -6.78 -21.22 2.84
CA GLU A 15 -5.48 -21.86 2.99
C GLU A 15 -4.57 -20.95 3.81
N TYR A 16 -4.05 -21.49 4.92
CA TYR A 16 -3.07 -20.85 5.78
C TYR A 16 -1.68 -21.40 5.49
N THR A 17 -0.74 -20.49 5.25
CA THR A 17 0.64 -20.82 4.92
C THR A 17 1.61 -20.64 6.09
N ARG A 18 1.23 -19.85 7.11
CA ARG A 18 2.06 -19.52 8.27
C ARG A 18 1.59 -20.13 9.59
N HIS A 19 0.34 -20.59 9.63
CA HIS A 19 -0.26 -21.17 10.83
C HIS A 19 -0.87 -22.53 10.56
N GLU A 20 -0.70 -23.45 11.51
CA GLU A 20 -1.30 -24.80 11.45
C GLU A 20 -2.67 -24.84 12.15
N PHE A 21 -3.58 -23.93 11.77
CA PHE A 21 -4.90 -23.81 12.40
C PHE A 21 -5.82 -25.00 12.08
N HIS A 22 -6.25 -25.76 13.08
CA HIS A 22 -7.19 -26.86 12.91
C HIS A 22 -8.64 -26.48 13.26
N ALA A 23 -8.86 -25.33 13.90
CA ALA A 23 -10.17 -24.82 14.24
C ALA A 23 -10.20 -23.29 14.13
N ILE A 24 -11.33 -22.72 13.73
CA ILE A 24 -11.48 -21.27 13.59
C ILE A 24 -12.87 -20.80 14.00
N THR A 25 -12.92 -19.62 14.60
CA THR A 25 -14.11 -18.83 14.90
C THR A 25 -13.90 -17.42 14.33
N PRO A 26 -14.91 -16.54 14.31
CA PRO A 26 -14.70 -15.18 13.80
C PRO A 26 -13.60 -14.37 14.50
N THR A 27 -13.23 -14.71 15.74
CA THR A 27 -12.25 -13.95 16.54
C THR A 27 -11.03 -14.75 16.99
N HIS A 28 -11.05 -16.08 16.88
CA HIS A 28 -9.96 -16.93 17.38
C HIS A 28 -9.71 -18.14 16.48
N ALA A 29 -8.47 -18.62 16.47
CA ALA A 29 -8.06 -19.85 15.81
C ALA A 29 -7.30 -20.77 16.77
N GLY A 30 -7.56 -22.07 16.68
CA GLY A 30 -6.87 -23.11 17.45
C GLY A 30 -5.81 -23.82 16.61
N ALA A 31 -4.60 -23.98 17.15
CA ALA A 31 -3.53 -24.82 16.61
C ALA A 31 -2.99 -25.75 17.70
N ALA A 32 -2.16 -26.74 17.34
CA ALA A 32 -1.53 -27.62 18.32
C ALA A 32 -0.64 -26.86 19.32
N THR A 33 -0.13 -25.70 18.91
CA THR A 33 0.71 -24.78 19.68
C THR A 33 -0.06 -23.89 20.64
N GLY A 34 -1.39 -23.75 20.47
CA GLY A 34 -2.21 -22.92 21.36
C GLY A 34 -3.43 -22.30 20.69
N LEU A 35 -4.05 -21.36 21.41
CA LEU A 35 -5.17 -20.54 20.95
C LEU A 35 -4.64 -19.16 20.55
N TYR A 36 -5.04 -18.71 19.37
CA TYR A 36 -4.62 -17.44 18.76
C TYR A 36 -5.83 -16.54 18.60
N GLU A 37 -5.66 -15.25 18.88
CA GLU A 37 -6.65 -14.22 18.55
C GLU A 37 -6.45 -13.77 17.09
N LEU A 38 -7.53 -13.68 16.31
CA LEU A 38 -7.51 -13.20 14.92
C LEU A 38 -7.64 -11.68 14.89
N ASN A 39 -6.64 -11.01 15.47
CA ASN A 39 -6.60 -9.57 15.63
C ASN A 39 -5.14 -9.08 15.60
N GLY A 40 -4.95 -7.77 15.51
CA GLY A 40 -3.64 -7.11 15.54
C GLY A 40 -3.03 -6.83 14.17
N ASP A 41 -1.79 -6.32 14.21
CA ASP A 41 -1.10 -5.75 13.05
C ASP A 41 -0.02 -6.68 12.45
N ALA A 42 0.06 -7.92 12.94
CA ALA A 42 1.07 -8.89 12.53
C ALA A 42 0.48 -10.27 12.23
N ASP A 43 1.02 -10.94 11.22
CA ASP A 43 0.76 -12.33 10.87
C ASP A 43 2.01 -13.17 11.17
N ASP A 44 1.94 -13.97 12.22
CA ASP A 44 3.08 -14.77 12.73
C ASP A 44 4.33 -13.92 13.05
N GLY A 45 4.10 -12.77 13.70
CA GLY A 45 5.16 -11.82 14.05
C GLY A 45 5.70 -10.98 12.88
N LEU A 46 5.21 -11.20 11.66
CA LEU A 46 5.53 -10.35 10.50
C LEU A 46 4.48 -9.24 10.35
N PRO A 47 4.87 -7.99 10.11
CA PRO A 47 3.91 -6.91 9.92
C PRO A 47 2.98 -7.15 8.72
N ILE A 48 1.70 -6.82 8.88
CA ILE A 48 0.71 -6.88 7.80
C ILE A 48 0.79 -5.57 7.01
N ALA A 49 1.61 -5.54 5.95
CA ALA A 49 1.77 -4.35 5.12
C ALA A 49 0.43 -3.91 4.50
N SER A 50 0.04 -2.66 4.76
CA SER A 50 -1.15 -2.10 4.14
C SER A 50 -0.78 -1.39 2.83
N SER A 51 -1.64 -1.49 1.81
CA SER A 51 -1.40 -0.82 0.52
C SER A 51 -2.70 -0.37 -0.15
N ILE A 52 -2.65 0.81 -0.77
CA ILE A 52 -3.72 1.36 -1.58
C ILE A 52 -3.13 1.71 -2.95
N GLN A 53 -3.68 1.10 -3.99
CA GLN A 53 -3.33 1.41 -5.38
C GLN A 53 -4.39 2.31 -6.02
N LEU A 54 -3.96 3.48 -6.46
CA LEU A 54 -4.79 4.44 -7.19
C LEU A 54 -4.67 4.18 -8.71
N PRO A 55 -5.77 4.39 -9.46
CA PRO A 55 -5.78 4.10 -10.90
C PRO A 55 -4.76 4.94 -11.65
N ALA A 56 -4.13 4.33 -12.67
CA ALA A 56 -3.29 5.06 -13.59
C ALA A 56 -4.15 5.86 -14.56
N THR A 57 -4.05 7.19 -14.48
CA THR A 57 -4.87 8.09 -15.33
C THR A 57 -4.00 8.78 -16.37
N LEU A 58 -4.51 8.89 -17.62
CA LEU A 58 -3.93 9.74 -18.64
C LEU A 58 -4.11 11.20 -18.26
N ARG A 59 -3.03 11.99 -18.34
CA ARG A 59 -3.09 13.43 -18.12
C ARG A 59 -3.53 14.13 -19.40
N GLU A 60 -4.33 15.20 -19.26
CA GLU A 60 -5.09 15.83 -20.35
C GLU A 60 -4.23 16.49 -21.46
N THR A 61 -2.91 16.62 -21.27
CA THR A 61 -2.01 17.27 -22.23
C THR A 61 -1.13 16.27 -22.96
N THR A 62 -0.64 16.65 -24.15
CA THR A 62 0.32 15.83 -24.90
C THR A 62 1.75 15.85 -24.36
N LEU A 63 2.10 16.82 -23.50
CA LEU A 63 3.43 16.92 -22.91
C LEU A 63 3.61 15.93 -21.76
N LYS A 64 4.75 15.24 -21.76
CA LYS A 64 5.14 14.34 -20.68
C LYS A 64 5.17 15.08 -19.35
N LYS A 65 4.58 14.48 -18.31
CA LYS A 65 4.59 15.07 -16.97
C LYS A 65 5.86 14.68 -16.22
N ALA A 66 6.51 15.71 -15.69
CA ALA A 66 7.49 15.61 -14.63
C ALA A 66 6.78 15.61 -13.29
N LEU A 67 7.27 14.80 -12.35
CA LEU A 67 6.82 14.82 -10.98
C LEU A 67 7.94 15.37 -10.08
N SER A 68 7.58 16.24 -9.13
CA SER A 68 8.53 16.86 -8.20
C SER A 68 8.29 16.42 -6.76
N SER A 69 7.04 16.48 -6.33
CA SER A 69 6.62 16.04 -5.00
C SER A 69 5.15 15.61 -5.02
N VAL A 70 4.77 14.79 -4.06
CA VAL A 70 3.37 14.45 -3.78
C VAL A 70 3.09 14.82 -2.34
N TYR A 71 2.02 15.56 -2.12
CA TYR A 71 1.56 16.00 -0.81
C TYR A 71 0.40 15.13 -0.35
N PHE A 72 0.41 14.80 0.92
CA PHE A 72 -0.59 13.94 1.55
C PHE A 72 -1.20 14.66 2.75
N SER A 73 -2.52 14.62 2.83
CA SER A 73 -3.27 14.81 4.07
C SER A 73 -3.62 13.42 4.61
N MET A 74 -2.83 12.94 5.56
CA MET A 74 -2.91 11.59 6.10
C MET A 74 -2.47 11.55 7.56
N LEU A 75 -3.16 10.77 8.39
CA LEU A 75 -2.77 10.51 9.78
C LEU A 75 -2.16 9.12 9.90
N GLY A 76 -1.16 9.00 10.76
CA GLY A 76 -0.44 7.75 11.03
C GLY A 76 0.93 8.06 11.63
N GLU A 77 1.65 7.01 12.01
CA GLU A 77 2.98 7.09 12.61
C GLU A 77 4.03 6.37 11.75
N GLY A 78 5.32 6.58 12.03
CA GLY A 78 6.40 5.91 11.30
C GLY A 78 6.60 6.40 9.87
N GLU A 79 6.84 5.47 8.95
CA GLU A 79 7.25 5.75 7.56
C GLU A 79 6.35 5.05 6.54
N ALA A 80 5.95 5.78 5.50
CA ALA A 80 5.18 5.25 4.38
C ALA A 80 6.02 5.26 3.11
N THR A 81 5.65 4.40 2.16
CA THR A 81 6.29 4.31 0.84
C THR A 81 5.29 4.76 -0.23
N LEU A 82 5.71 5.70 -1.07
CA LEU A 82 5.00 6.07 -2.29
C LEU A 82 5.69 5.39 -3.47
N THR A 83 4.95 4.56 -4.21
CA THR A 83 5.40 4.03 -5.49
C THR A 83 4.66 4.73 -6.63
N VAL A 84 5.41 5.40 -7.50
CA VAL A 84 4.90 5.98 -8.75
C VAL A 84 4.97 4.93 -9.84
N LEU A 85 3.82 4.62 -10.45
CA LEU A 85 3.71 3.68 -11.56
C LEU A 85 3.68 4.47 -12.87
N GLY A 86 4.64 4.21 -13.74
CA GLY A 86 4.64 4.68 -15.13
C GLY A 86 4.57 3.51 -16.11
N LYS A 87 4.50 3.82 -17.41
CA LYS A 87 4.55 2.78 -18.45
C LYS A 87 5.95 2.15 -18.54
N ALA A 88 7.01 2.94 -18.43
CA ALA A 88 8.39 2.46 -18.58
C ALA A 88 8.96 1.83 -17.29
N GLY A 89 8.29 1.96 -16.15
CA GLY A 89 8.80 1.44 -14.88
C GLY A 89 8.01 1.91 -13.66
N SER A 90 8.51 1.54 -12.50
CA SER A 90 8.01 1.97 -11.20
C SER A 90 9.14 2.58 -10.37
N TRP A 91 8.80 3.54 -9.51
CA TRP A 91 9.76 4.23 -8.67
C TRP A 91 9.19 4.39 -7.26
N SER A 92 9.89 3.86 -6.26
CA SER A 92 9.46 3.87 -4.86
C SER A 92 10.30 4.85 -4.04
N TYR A 93 9.63 5.53 -3.11
CA TYR A 93 10.22 6.56 -2.26
C TYR A 93 9.62 6.48 -0.87
N ASP A 94 10.47 6.41 0.14
CA ASP A 94 10.04 6.41 1.55
C ASP A 94 9.95 7.84 2.07
N PHE A 95 8.95 8.08 2.91
CA PHE A 95 8.74 9.38 3.55
C PHE A 95 8.12 9.21 4.95
N PRO A 96 8.49 10.08 5.90
CA PRO A 96 7.96 10.01 7.25
C PRO A 96 6.53 10.56 7.33
N LEU A 97 5.69 9.89 8.12
CA LEU A 97 4.41 10.43 8.56
C LEU A 97 4.64 11.49 9.65
N ARG A 98 3.78 12.51 9.66
CA ARG A 98 3.93 13.69 10.51
C ARG A 98 2.71 13.81 11.40
N VAL A 99 2.92 14.15 12.66
CA VAL A 99 1.84 14.40 13.65
C VAL A 99 0.88 15.50 13.19
N SER A 100 1.34 16.44 12.36
CA SER A 100 0.50 17.48 11.75
C SER A 100 -0.57 16.95 10.79
N GLY A 101 -0.54 15.67 10.43
CA GLY A 101 -1.43 15.08 9.42
C GLY A 101 -1.12 15.51 7.98
N GLN A 102 -0.02 16.22 7.78
CA GLN A 102 0.41 16.73 6.48
C GLN A 102 1.86 16.37 6.25
N THR A 103 2.13 15.65 5.16
CA THR A 103 3.48 15.27 4.78
C THR A 103 3.65 15.36 3.26
N ARG A 104 4.90 15.33 2.81
CA ARG A 104 5.23 15.30 1.39
C ARG A 104 6.28 14.26 1.11
N CYS A 105 6.09 13.55 0.01
CA CYS A 105 7.10 12.67 -0.57
C CYS A 105 7.79 13.41 -1.71
N VAL A 106 9.10 13.64 -1.59
CA VAL A 106 9.91 14.21 -2.68
C VAL A 106 10.33 13.07 -3.60
N VAL A 107 10.02 13.19 -4.88
CA VAL A 107 10.34 12.15 -5.87
C VAL A 107 11.59 12.48 -6.67
N GLY A 108 12.15 11.47 -7.31
CA GLY A 108 13.30 11.63 -8.21
C GLY A 108 12.95 12.43 -9.47
N ARG A 109 13.93 13.16 -10.00
CA ARG A 109 13.74 14.03 -11.18
C ARG A 109 13.57 13.26 -12.51
N GLY A 110 13.77 11.94 -12.51
CA GLY A 110 13.81 11.10 -13.71
C GLY A 110 12.45 10.75 -14.32
N ILE A 111 11.35 10.90 -13.57
CA ILE A 111 10.02 10.50 -14.01
C ILE A 111 9.53 11.46 -15.11
N ARG A 112 9.24 10.91 -16.30
CA ARG A 112 8.71 11.64 -17.45
C ARG A 112 7.70 10.77 -18.18
N GLU A 113 6.44 10.84 -17.74
CA GLU A 113 5.37 9.96 -18.22
C GLU A 113 4.03 10.71 -18.34
N ASN A 114 3.12 10.16 -19.15
CA ASN A 114 1.75 10.69 -19.30
C ASN A 114 0.71 9.86 -18.54
N TYR A 115 0.95 8.55 -18.45
CA TYR A 115 0.18 7.65 -17.61
C TYR A 115 0.92 7.50 -16.28
N LEU A 116 0.28 7.97 -15.22
CA LEU A 116 0.82 7.88 -13.86
C LEU A 116 -0.23 7.26 -12.94
N GLY A 117 0.14 6.16 -12.30
CA GLY A 117 -0.54 5.57 -11.16
C GLY A 117 0.28 5.74 -9.88
N PHE A 118 -0.34 5.50 -8.73
CA PHE A 118 0.31 5.66 -7.44
C PHE A 118 -0.08 4.52 -6.51
N ILE A 119 0.88 3.98 -5.78
CA ILE A 119 0.64 3.08 -4.65
C ILE A 119 1.15 3.79 -3.41
N LEU A 120 0.31 3.85 -2.38
CA LEU A 120 0.71 4.23 -1.03
C LEU A 120 0.72 2.97 -0.16
N SER A 121 1.80 2.73 0.57
CA SER A 121 1.90 1.59 1.48
C SER A 121 2.56 1.93 2.80
N THR A 122 2.21 1.19 3.85
CA THR A 122 2.91 1.19 5.15
C THR A 122 3.59 -0.17 5.36
N PRO A 123 4.90 -0.31 5.05
CA PRO A 123 5.57 -1.61 5.05
C PRO A 123 5.63 -2.30 6.42
N GLN A 124 5.63 -1.51 7.50
CA GLN A 124 5.64 -2.03 8.88
C GLN A 124 4.22 -2.27 9.42
N GLY A 125 3.22 -2.31 8.54
CA GLY A 125 1.83 -2.62 8.88
C GLY A 125 1.13 -1.61 9.76
N GLN A 126 1.75 -0.44 9.98
CA GLN A 126 1.15 0.56 10.83
C GLN A 126 -0.13 1.15 10.19
N PRO A 127 -1.15 1.46 10.99
CA PRO A 127 -2.41 1.99 10.50
C PRO A 127 -2.22 3.43 9.98
N PHE A 128 -2.99 3.79 8.96
CA PHE A 128 -3.07 5.15 8.47
C PHE A 128 -4.47 5.51 7.96
N THR A 129 -4.79 6.80 7.94
CA THR A 129 -5.93 7.36 7.21
C THR A 129 -5.43 8.21 6.06
N LEU A 130 -6.15 8.24 4.94
CA LEU A 130 -5.81 9.09 3.80
C LEU A 130 -7.04 9.90 3.39
N ASP A 131 -6.94 11.22 3.54
CA ASP A 131 -8.01 12.14 3.16
C ASP A 131 -7.80 12.70 1.76
N ARG A 132 -6.55 13.07 1.43
CA ARG A 132 -6.20 13.71 0.16
C ARG A 132 -4.79 13.41 -0.28
N MET A 133 -4.62 13.17 -1.58
CA MET A 133 -3.33 13.12 -2.26
C MET A 133 -3.30 14.21 -3.34
N GLU A 134 -2.27 15.04 -3.32
CA GLU A 134 -2.05 16.09 -4.32
C GLU A 134 -0.69 15.94 -4.99
N VAL A 135 -0.72 15.87 -6.32
CA VAL A 135 0.43 15.50 -7.13
C VAL A 135 0.99 16.76 -7.80
N GLN A 136 2.17 17.20 -7.37
CA GLN A 136 2.83 18.38 -7.95
C GLN A 136 3.52 18.00 -9.27
N THR A 137 2.79 18.16 -10.36
CA THR A 137 3.26 17.89 -11.72
C THR A 137 3.75 19.16 -12.42
N ALA A 138 4.66 18.99 -13.37
CA ALA A 138 5.11 20.03 -14.29
C ALA A 138 5.24 19.47 -15.70
N ASP A 139 5.02 20.30 -16.71
CA ASP A 139 5.11 19.85 -18.10
C ASP A 139 6.56 19.84 -18.57
N ALA A 140 6.92 18.80 -19.34
CA ALA A 140 8.19 18.80 -20.05
C ALA A 140 8.20 19.92 -21.11
N LYS A 141 9.38 20.53 -21.35
CA LYS A 141 9.52 21.59 -22.35
C LYS A 141 9.34 21.11 -23.80
N TYR A 142 9.88 19.93 -24.13
CA TYR A 142 9.95 19.45 -25.53
C TYR A 142 9.50 18.00 -25.72
N ARG A 143 9.22 17.27 -24.63
CA ARG A 143 8.91 15.83 -24.70
C ARG A 143 7.41 15.62 -24.72
N ARG A 144 6.91 15.02 -25.79
CA ARG A 144 5.48 14.70 -25.98
C ARG A 144 5.27 13.18 -25.92
N ILE A 145 3.98 12.79 -25.90
CA ILE A 145 3.52 11.39 -25.97
C ILE A 145 4.39 10.59 -26.94
#